data_AF-A0A2M7RVR6-F1
#
_entry.id   AF-A0A2M7RVR6-F1
#
_cell.length_a   1.000
_cell.length_b   1.000
_cell.length_c   1.000
_cell.angle_alpha   90.00
_cell.angle_beta   90.00
_cell.angle_gamma   90.00
#
_symmetry.space_group_name_H-M   'P 1'
#
loop_
_entity.id
_entity.type
_entity.pdbx_description
1 polymer ?
#
loop_
_entity_poly.entity_id
_entity_poly.type
_entity_poly.pdbx_seq_one_letter_code
_entity_poly.pdbx_strand_id
1 'polypeptide(L)'
;LSEILWSSIHEGGHALYEQGLKIENYGLPEGTYLSLGIHESQSRLWENNVGRSLAFWNNQFPKLQETFPENLTNYSVKDFYNAM
;
A
#
# COMPACT_ATOMS: atom_id res chain seq x y z
N LEU A 1 9.57 6.51 9.78
CA LEU A 1 8.78 5.30 9.46
C LEU A 1 7.55 5.63 8.61
N SER A 2 6.73 6.63 8.98
CA SER A 2 5.47 6.93 8.26
C SER A 2 5.68 7.25 6.77
N GLU A 3 6.62 8.14 6.43
CA GLU A 3 6.85 8.55 5.03
C GLU A 3 7.23 7.37 4.12
N ILE A 4 8.10 6.48 4.60
CA ILE A 4 8.57 5.34 3.81
C ILE A 4 7.46 4.27 3.69
N LEU A 5 6.67 4.04 4.73
CA LEU A 5 5.61 3.04 4.71
C LEU A 5 4.54 3.38 3.66
N TRP A 6 4.02 4.60 3.69
CA TRP A 6 2.98 5.03 2.76
C TRP A 6 3.50 5.13 1.33
N SER A 7 4.70 5.71 1.15
CA SER A 7 5.33 5.76 -0.16
C SER A 7 5.57 4.36 -0.75
N SER A 8 6.01 3.39 0.07
CA SER A 8 6.25 2.03 -0.41
C SER A 8 4.97 1.33 -0.85
N ILE A 9 3.87 1.50 -0.10
CA ILE A 9 2.57 0.92 -0.47
C ILE A 9 2.01 1.63 -1.71
N HIS A 10 2.19 2.95 -1.82
CA HIS A 10 1.78 3.76 -2.96
C HIS A 10 2.44 3.28 -4.26
N GLU A 11 3.77 3.24 -4.28
CA GLU A 11 4.54 2.75 -5.44
C GLU A 11 4.29 1.26 -5.69
N GLY A 12 4.06 0.48 -4.63
CA GLY A 12 3.62 -0.90 -4.74
C GLY A 12 2.30 -1.05 -5.50
N GLY A 13 1.34 -0.14 -5.31
CA GLY A 13 0.08 -0.14 -6.04
C GLY A 13 0.25 0.17 -7.53
N HIS A 14 1.16 1.08 -7.89
CA HIS A 14 1.57 1.29 -9.28
C HIS A 14 2.19 0.04 -9.88
N ALA A 15 3.16 -0.56 -9.18
CA ALA A 15 3.83 -1.77 -9.64
C ALA A 15 2.85 -2.94 -9.84
N LEU A 16 1.88 -3.12 -8.94
CA LEU A 16 0.86 -4.16 -9.07
C LEU A 16 -0.04 -3.96 -10.30
N TYR A 17 -0.30 -2.71 -10.69
CA TYR A 17 -1.03 -2.44 -11.93
C TYR A 17 -0.20 -2.84 -13.16
N GLU A 18 1.04 -2.35 -13.25
CA GLU A 18 1.95 -2.65 -14.37
C GLU A 18 2.19 -4.16 -14.49
N GLN A 19 2.40 -4.85 -13.36
CA GLN A 19 2.58 -6.31 -13.32
C GLN A 19 1.31 -7.09 -13.67
N GLY A 20 0.14 -6.48 -13.55
CA GLY A 20 -1.15 -7.06 -13.93
C GLY A 20 -1.51 -6.90 -15.41
N LEU A 21 -0.73 -6.10 -16.17
CA LEU A 21 -0.92 -5.97 -17.63
C LEU A 21 -0.51 -7.25 -18.35
N LYS A 22 -1.11 -7.49 -19.52
CA LYS A 22 -0.81 -8.66 -20.33
C LYS A 22 0.61 -8.60 -20.88
N ILE A 23 1.43 -9.56 -20.48
CA ILE A 23 2.84 -9.61 -20.90
C ILE A 23 2.98 -9.80 -22.41
N GLU A 24 2.03 -10.49 -23.07
CA GLU A 24 2.02 -10.65 -24.53
C GLU A 24 1.91 -9.32 -25.28
N ASN A 25 1.44 -8.26 -24.61
CA ASN A 25 1.24 -6.94 -25.17
C ASN A 25 2.38 -5.96 -24.83
N TYR A 26 3.44 -6.41 -24.17
CA TYR A 26 4.54 -5.53 -23.76
C TYR A 26 5.14 -4.77 -24.96
N GLY A 27 5.25 -3.45 -24.84
CA GLY A 27 5.73 -2.55 -25.90
C GLY A 27 4.65 -2.10 -26.90
N LEU A 28 3.42 -2.62 -26.79
CA LEU A 28 2.26 -2.13 -27.55
C LEU A 28 1.47 -1.09 -26.72
N PRO A 29 0.68 -0.21 -27.35
CA PRO A 29 -0.17 0.74 -26.64
C PRO A 29 -1.15 0.08 -25.65
N GLU A 30 -1.60 -1.14 -25.92
CA GLU A 30 -2.47 -1.91 -25.03
C GLU A 30 -1.73 -2.63 -23.88
N GLY A 31 -0.40 -2.62 -23.90
CA GLY A 31 0.46 -3.16 -22.85
C GLY A 31 0.99 -2.10 -21.89
N THR A 32 0.43 -0.90 -21.91
CA THR A 32 0.74 0.19 -20.97
C THR A 32 -0.52 0.59 -20.19
N TYR A 33 -0.35 1.27 -19.07
CA TYR A 33 -1.47 1.84 -18.33
C TYR A 33 -2.30 2.80 -19.20
N LEU A 34 -3.62 2.83 -18.94
CA LEU A 34 -4.56 3.58 -19.78
C LEU A 34 -4.40 5.10 -19.67
N SER A 35 -4.18 5.60 -18.45
CA SER A 35 -3.98 7.03 -18.18
C SER A 35 -3.33 7.21 -16.81
N LEU A 36 -2.75 8.39 -16.57
CA LEU A 36 -2.19 8.74 -15.26
C LEU A 36 -3.25 8.67 -14.14
N GLY A 37 -4.49 9.05 -14.43
CA GLY A 37 -5.58 8.97 -13.45
C GLY A 37 -5.91 7.52 -13.06
N ILE A 38 -5.91 6.60 -14.03
CA ILE A 38 -6.10 5.17 -13.72
C ILE A 38 -4.86 4.61 -13.01
N HIS A 39 -3.66 5.03 -13.40
CA HIS A 39 -2.42 4.59 -12.74
C HIS A 39 -2.37 5.02 -11.26
N GLU A 40 -2.69 6.28 -10.98
CA GLU A 40 -2.80 6.85 -9.63
C GLU A 40 -3.98 6.27 -8.85
N SER A 41 -5.06 5.86 -9.52
CA SER A 41 -6.15 5.16 -8.83
C SER A 41 -5.67 3.87 -8.18
N GLN A 42 -4.70 3.16 -8.78
CA GLN A 42 -4.18 1.92 -8.22
C GLN A 42 -3.25 2.17 -7.05
N SER A 43 -2.34 3.15 -7.13
CA SER A 43 -1.49 3.54 -5.99
C SER A 43 -2.33 3.98 -4.79
N ARG A 44 -3.34 4.83 -4.99
CA ARG A 44 -4.23 5.30 -3.92
C ARG A 44 -5.18 4.23 -3.40
N LEU A 45 -5.64 3.30 -4.24
CA LEU A 45 -6.42 2.15 -3.78
C LEU A 45 -5.60 1.33 -2.78
N TRP A 46 -4.35 1.01 -3.11
CA TRP A 46 -3.48 0.24 -2.23
C TRP A 46 -3.02 1.03 -1.01
N GLU A 47 -2.63 2.30 -1.17
CA GLU A 47 -2.18 3.16 -0.07
C GLU A 47 -3.32 3.43 0.92
N ASN A 48 -4.43 4.00 0.45
CA ASN A 48 -5.45 4.55 1.33
C ASN A 48 -6.54 3.53 1.65
N ASN A 49 -7.10 2.89 0.62
CA ASN A 49 -8.27 2.03 0.84
C ASN A 49 -7.88 0.69 1.46
N VAL A 50 -6.69 0.17 1.16
CA VAL A 50 -6.15 -1.05 1.76
C VAL A 50 -5.20 -0.71 2.90
N GLY A 51 -4.07 -0.05 2.61
CA GLY A 51 -2.95 0.16 3.53
C GLY A 51 -3.24 1.04 4.72
N ARG A 52 -4.19 1.97 4.64
CA ARG A 52 -4.68 2.77 5.77
C ARG A 52 -5.98 2.25 6.37
N SER A 53 -6.50 1.10 5.92
CA SER A 53 -7.71 0.53 6.50
C SER A 53 -7.44 -0.11 7.87
N LEU A 54 -8.41 -0.03 8.77
CA LEU A 54 -8.35 -0.74 10.05
C LEU A 54 -8.26 -2.27 9.82
N ALA A 55 -8.91 -2.79 8.79
CA ALA A 55 -8.89 -4.22 8.46
C ALA A 55 -7.47 -4.72 8.14
N PHE A 56 -6.70 -3.95 7.38
CA PHE A 56 -5.30 -4.27 7.08
C PHE A 56 -4.46 -4.30 8.37
N TRP A 57 -4.61 -3.28 9.22
CA TRP A 57 -3.82 -3.17 10.44
C TRP A 57 -4.21 -4.16 11.53
N ASN A 58 -5.47 -4.60 11.59
CA ASN A 58 -5.85 -5.71 12.47
C ASN A 58 -4.99 -6.97 12.23
N ASN A 59 -4.50 -7.17 11.01
CA ASN A 59 -3.64 -8.31 10.67
C ASN A 59 -2.13 -7.97 10.70
N GLN A 60 -1.74 -6.76 10.30
CA GLN A 60 -0.32 -6.39 10.20
C GLN A 60 0.29 -5.80 11.47
N PHE A 61 -0.52 -5.19 12.34
CA PHE A 61 -0.02 -4.48 13.52
C PHE A 61 0.74 -5.38 14.51
N PRO A 62 0.32 -6.64 14.80
CA PRO A 62 1.10 -7.52 15.67
C PRO A 62 2.54 -7.72 15.17
N LYS A 63 2.72 -7.96 13.86
CA LYS A 63 4.04 -8.11 13.25
C LYS A 63 4.85 -6.81 13.30
N LEU A 64 4.18 -5.66 13.16
CA LEU A 64 4.83 -4.36 13.30
C LEU A 64 5.31 -4.13 14.74
N GLN A 65 4.51 -4.51 15.74
CA GLN A 65 4.88 -4.46 17.15
C GLN A 65 6.08 -5.35 17.47
N GLU A 66 6.11 -6.58 16.92
CA GLU A 66 7.26 -7.48 17.06
C GLU A 66 8.55 -6.90 16.46
N THR A 67 8.42 -6.13 15.38
CA THR A 67 9.57 -5.49 14.70
C THR A 67 10.05 -4.25 15.44
N PHE A 68 9.15 -3.48 16.07
CA PHE A 68 9.44 -2.24 16.78
C PHE A 68 8.87 -2.23 18.21
N PRO A 69 9.30 -3.16 19.08
CA PRO A 69 8.67 -3.37 20.38
C PRO A 69 8.83 -2.16 21.31
N GLU A 70 9.98 -1.50 21.30
CA GLU A 70 10.24 -0.31 22.13
C GLU A 70 9.29 0.85 21.81
N ASN A 71 8.82 0.94 20.57
CA ASN A 71 7.97 2.04 20.12
C ASN A 71 6.47 1.71 20.19
N LEU A 72 6.09 0.44 20.02
CA LEU A 72 4.70 0.07 19.72
C LEU A 72 4.02 -0.84 20.75
N THR A 73 4.74 -1.43 21.71
CA THR A 73 4.16 -2.40 22.67
C THR A 73 3.00 -1.83 23.49
N ASN A 74 3.06 -0.54 23.84
CA ASN A 74 2.05 0.12 24.70
C ASN A 74 0.86 0.70 23.94
N TYR A 75 0.80 0.51 22.61
CA TYR A 75 -0.26 1.06 21.77
C TYR A 75 -1.13 -0.07 21.20
N SER A 76 -2.43 0.18 21.12
CA SER A 76 -3.35 -0.71 20.42
C SER A 76 -3.34 -0.45 18.92
N VAL A 77 -3.84 -1.41 18.13
CA VAL A 77 -4.07 -1.22 16.69
C VAL A 77 -4.97 -0.01 16.39
N LYS A 78 -5.90 0.30 17.31
CA LYS A 78 -6.82 1.44 17.17
C LYS A 78 -6.08 2.76 17.40
N ASP A 79 -5.14 2.81 18.35
CA ASP A 79 -4.31 3.99 18.58
C ASP A 79 -3.42 4.26 17.37
N PHE A 80 -2.80 3.21 16.83
CA PHE A 80 -2.02 3.30 15.61
C PHE A 80 -2.87 3.79 14.43
N TYR A 81 -4.06 3.21 14.24
CA TYR A 81 -4.99 3.60 13.17
C TYR A 81 -5.42 5.07 13.25
N ASN A 82 -5.73 5.57 14.45
CA ASN A 82 -6.14 6.95 14.65
C ASN A 82 -5.00 7.97 14.43
N ALA A 83 -3.74 7.53 14.48
CA ALA A 83 -2.56 8.38 14.31
C ALA A 83 -2.06 8.46 12.86
N MET A 84 -2.62 7.67 11.94
CA MET A 84 -2.29 7.68 10.51
C MET A 84 -2.90 8.86 9.76
#